data_AF-A0A538RY24-F1
#
_entry.id   AF-A0A538RY24-F1
#
_cell.length_a   1.000
_cell.length_b   1.000
_cell.length_c   1.000
_cell.angle_alpha   90.00
_cell.angle_beta   90.00
_cell.angle_gamma   90.00
#
_symmetry.space_group_name_H-M   'P 1'
#
loop_
_entity.id
_entity.type
_entity.pdbx_description
1 polymer ?
#
loop_
_entity_poly.entity_id
_entity_poly.type
_entity_poly.pdbx_seq_one_letter_code
_entity_poly.pdbx_strand_id
1 'polypeptide(L)'
;MVWPHGLCYVNEFWGGTWQGYLRVSDGNYDWGQGLPELACWQQQHGESVDVWYFGTDPTLDRLPLGVMPLHLLPIHKPEDVLPYVRGKLLAVSTTLRYGSMSMTEAQEQALALLSTRRPVARTMTFLIYDFKLDVQSKRCCSLTAG
;
A
#
# COMPACT_ATOMS: atom_id res chain seq x y z
N MET A 1 -6.44 31.14 2.09
CA MET A 1 -4.96 31.08 2.08
C MET A 1 -4.55 30.31 0.84
N VAL A 2 -4.02 31.05 -0.12
CA VAL A 2 -3.56 30.56 -1.42
C VAL A 2 -2.17 29.97 -1.22
N TRP A 3 -1.97 28.72 -1.62
CA TRP A 3 -0.66 28.08 -1.74
C TRP A 3 -0.23 28.13 -3.22
N PRO A 4 0.90 28.75 -3.60
CA PRO A 4 1.34 28.80 -4.99
C PRO A 4 2.35 27.68 -5.32
N HIS A 5 2.07 27.01 -6.45
CA HIS A 5 2.97 26.38 -7.42
C HIS A 5 3.95 25.28 -6.99
N GLY A 6 3.57 24.04 -7.37
CA GLY A 6 4.46 22.91 -7.65
C GLY A 6 3.76 21.96 -8.62
N LEU A 7 4.02 22.15 -9.91
CA LEU A 7 3.47 21.43 -11.06
C LEU A 7 3.48 19.89 -10.88
N CYS A 8 2.32 19.25 -10.94
CA CYS A 8 2.17 17.89 -11.47
C CYS A 8 0.88 17.84 -12.27
N TYR A 9 1.08 17.58 -13.55
CA TYR A 9 0.12 17.51 -14.62
C TYR A 9 -1.13 16.72 -14.25
N VAL A 10 -2.27 17.34 -14.50
CA VAL A 10 -3.57 16.69 -14.63
C VAL A 10 -3.52 15.67 -15.76
N ASN A 11 -4.05 14.47 -15.53
CA ASN A 11 -4.60 13.62 -16.59
C ASN A 11 -5.96 13.11 -16.11
N GLU A 12 -6.94 13.99 -16.19
CA GLU A 12 -8.37 13.73 -15.95
C GLU A 12 -9.09 13.14 -17.17
N PHE A 13 -8.40 12.55 -18.15
CA PHE A 13 -9.03 12.19 -19.42
C PHE A 13 -8.51 10.84 -19.93
N TRP A 14 -9.44 10.01 -20.44
CA TRP A 14 -9.22 8.85 -21.30
C TRP A 14 -8.92 7.55 -20.51
N GLY A 15 -9.91 6.85 -19.96
CA GLY A 15 -11.05 6.42 -20.77
C GLY A 15 -10.56 5.60 -21.98
N GLY A 16 -9.67 4.63 -21.77
CA GLY A 16 -9.40 3.50 -22.66
C GLY A 16 -8.68 3.81 -23.98
N THR A 17 -7.42 3.39 -24.09
CA THR A 17 -6.87 2.85 -25.35
C THR A 17 -5.87 1.73 -25.08
N TRP A 18 -6.14 0.62 -25.75
CA TRP A 18 -5.52 -0.70 -25.75
C TRP A 18 -4.04 -0.68 -26.19
N GLN A 19 -3.08 -0.58 -25.27
CA GLN A 19 -1.62 -0.82 -25.47
C GLN A 19 -0.68 0.40 -25.70
N GLY A 20 -1.11 1.66 -25.50
CA GLY A 20 -0.25 2.85 -25.72
C GLY A 20 0.62 3.32 -24.54
N TYR A 21 0.26 3.00 -23.29
CA TYR A 21 0.88 3.57 -22.08
C TYR A 21 1.99 2.68 -21.46
N LEU A 22 2.31 1.54 -22.07
CA LEU A 22 3.19 0.50 -21.50
C LEU A 22 4.69 0.86 -21.43
N ARG A 23 5.13 2.08 -21.82
CA ARG A 23 6.58 2.36 -21.95
C ARG A 23 7.11 3.73 -21.52
N VAL A 24 6.30 4.75 -21.25
CA VAL A 24 6.86 6.09 -21.03
C VAL A 24 6.23 6.77 -19.82
N SER A 25 7.07 6.99 -18.80
CA SER A 25 6.94 8.02 -17.77
C SER A 25 5.96 7.81 -16.61
N ASP A 26 6.25 6.86 -15.70
CA ASP A 26 6.09 7.15 -14.25
C ASP A 26 6.96 6.29 -13.31
N GLY A 27 8.07 5.73 -13.82
CA GLY A 27 9.02 4.95 -13.00
C GLY A 27 9.84 5.75 -11.99
N ASN A 28 9.60 7.06 -11.85
CA ASN A 28 10.39 7.96 -11.02
C ASN A 28 9.64 8.51 -9.78
N TYR A 29 8.35 8.20 -9.60
CA TYR A 29 7.59 8.63 -8.42
C TYR A 29 7.64 7.62 -7.24
N ASP A 30 8.12 6.39 -7.49
CA ASP A 30 7.92 5.26 -6.58
C ASP A 30 9.19 4.74 -5.89
N TRP A 31 10.33 5.43 -6.01
CA TRP A 31 11.61 5.04 -5.37
C TRP A 31 11.74 5.53 -3.93
N GLY A 32 10.64 5.67 -3.19
CA GLY A 32 10.68 6.03 -1.77
C GLY A 32 10.47 7.50 -1.45
N GLN A 33 10.17 8.36 -2.43
CA GLN A 33 9.93 9.80 -2.20
C GLN A 33 8.80 10.08 -1.20
N GLY A 34 7.79 9.21 -1.12
CA GLY A 34 6.71 9.31 -0.15
C GLY A 34 7.01 8.72 1.23
N LEU A 35 8.16 8.06 1.43
CA LEU A 35 8.50 7.43 2.71
C LEU A 35 8.68 8.43 3.85
N PRO A 36 9.29 9.63 3.66
CA PRO A 36 9.36 10.63 4.72
C PRO A 36 7.98 11.15 5.16
N GLU A 37 7.06 11.36 4.22
CA GLU A 37 5.68 11.76 4.53
C GLU A 37 4.97 10.66 5.33
N LEU A 38 5.13 9.40 4.92
CA LEU A 38 4.56 8.26 5.61
C LEU A 38 5.15 8.05 7.01
N ALA A 39 6.46 8.27 7.19
CA ALA A 39 7.11 8.23 8.50
C ALA A 39 6.61 9.36 9.42
N CYS A 40 6.36 10.55 8.87
CA CYS A 40 5.74 11.64 9.63
C CYS A 40 4.31 11.28 10.05
N TRP A 41 3.52 10.72 9.13
CA TRP A 41 2.18 10.21 9.42
C TRP A 41 2.21 9.18 10.56
N GLN A 42 3.13 8.22 10.49
CA GLN A 42 3.34 7.20 11.51
C GLN A 42 3.63 7.80 12.89
N GLN A 43 4.55 8.77 12.95
CA GLN A 43 4.92 9.46 14.19
C GLN A 43 3.76 10.25 14.80
N GLN A 44 2.95 10.91 13.96
CA GLN A 44 1.79 11.68 14.42
C GLN A 44 0.68 10.79 15.00
N HIS A 45 0.51 9.57 14.47
CA HIS A 45 -0.53 8.65 14.91
C HIS A 45 -0.05 7.71 16.03
N GLY A 46 1.27 7.56 16.22
CA GLY A 46 1.85 6.70 17.26
C GLY A 46 1.66 5.21 16.98
N GLU A 47 1.49 4.82 15.72
CA GLU A 47 1.21 3.43 15.32
C GLU A 47 2.27 2.92 14.35
N SER A 48 2.74 1.69 14.50
CA SER A 48 3.68 1.09 13.54
C SER A 48 3.00 0.78 12.21
N VAL A 49 3.67 1.10 11.10
CA VAL A 49 3.21 0.89 9.73
C VAL A 49 4.21 0.04 8.97
N ASP A 50 3.72 -1.03 8.35
CA ASP A 50 4.47 -1.82 7.38
C ASP A 50 4.20 -1.29 5.96
N VAL A 51 5.22 -1.26 5.12
CA VAL A 51 5.17 -0.64 3.79
C VAL A 51 5.41 -1.66 2.70
N TRP A 52 4.52 -1.66 1.72
CA TRP A 52 4.66 -2.38 0.46
C TRP A 52 4.73 -1.39 -0.71
N TYR A 53 5.88 -1.34 -1.38
CA TYR A 53 6.16 -0.49 -2.55
C TYR A 53 7.18 -1.18 -3.47
N PHE A 54 7.38 -0.65 -4.69
CA PHE A 54 8.22 -1.28 -5.72
C PHE A 54 9.73 -1.02 -5.55
N GLY A 55 10.12 -0.14 -4.63
CA GLY A 55 11.52 0.27 -4.45
C GLY A 55 12.28 -0.56 -3.42
N THR A 56 13.60 -0.55 -3.57
CA THR A 56 14.57 -1.00 -2.56
C THR A 56 15.36 0.20 -2.04
N ASP A 57 14.66 1.29 -1.71
CA ASP A 57 15.33 2.51 -1.24
C ASP A 57 16.00 2.23 0.11
N PRO A 58 17.35 2.33 0.20
CA PRO A 58 18.06 2.14 1.46
C PRO A 58 17.71 3.19 2.53
N THR A 59 17.01 4.28 2.17
CA THR A 59 16.50 5.23 3.17
C THR A 59 15.46 4.60 4.10
N LEU A 60 14.78 3.52 3.67
CA LEU A 60 13.82 2.80 4.49
C LEU A 60 14.46 2.25 5.78
N ASP A 61 15.72 1.82 5.71
CA ASP A 61 16.48 1.33 6.88
C ASP A 61 16.69 2.40 7.96
N ARG A 62 16.50 3.69 7.60
CA ARG A 62 16.62 4.83 8.52
C ARG A 62 15.28 5.35 9.02
N LEU A 63 14.18 4.80 8.54
CA LEU A 63 12.83 5.22 8.90
C LEU A 63 12.21 4.20 9.86
N PRO A 64 11.28 4.62 10.73
CA PRO A 64 10.62 3.71 11.68
C PRO A 64 9.55 2.81 11.01
N LEU A 65 9.68 2.54 9.70
CA LEU A 65 8.72 1.83 8.87
C LEU A 65 9.13 0.36 8.72
N GLY A 66 8.17 -0.56 8.82
CA GLY A 66 8.39 -1.98 8.55
C GLY A 66 8.39 -2.26 7.04
N VAL A 67 9.18 -3.23 6.58
CA VAL A 67 9.17 -3.65 5.16
C VAL A 67 8.25 -4.85 5.01
N MET A 68 7.31 -4.78 4.06
CA MET A 68 6.39 -5.88 3.75
C MET A 68 6.35 -6.16 2.25
N PRO A 69 7.31 -6.93 1.71
CA PRO A 69 7.41 -7.19 0.28
C PRO A 69 6.47 -8.33 -0.14
N LEU A 70 5.14 -8.10 -0.14
CA LEU A 70 4.15 -9.16 -0.41
C LEU A 70 4.40 -9.91 -1.74
N HIS A 71 4.95 -9.21 -2.73
CA HIS A 71 5.32 -9.76 -4.04
C HIS A 71 6.43 -10.83 -4.02
N LEU A 72 7.19 -10.96 -2.92
CA LEU A 72 8.25 -11.97 -2.73
C LEU A 72 7.80 -13.14 -1.83
N LEU A 73 6.59 -13.11 -1.30
CA LEU A 73 6.07 -14.12 -0.39
C LEU A 73 5.31 -15.23 -1.14
N PRO A 74 5.23 -16.45 -0.59
CA PRO A 74 4.49 -17.56 -1.20
C PRO A 74 2.97 -17.37 -1.03
N ILE A 75 2.40 -16.44 -1.80
CA ILE A 75 0.98 -16.09 -1.80
C ILE A 75 0.37 -16.60 -3.10
N HIS A 76 -0.57 -17.55 -2.99
CA HIS A 76 -1.23 -18.17 -4.15
C HIS A 76 -2.74 -17.88 -4.18
N LYS A 77 -3.30 -17.36 -3.08
CA LYS A 77 -4.69 -16.89 -2.98
C LYS A 77 -4.79 -15.70 -2.01
N PRO A 78 -5.86 -14.90 -2.04
CA PRO A 78 -5.95 -13.66 -1.28
C PRO A 78 -5.85 -13.86 0.24
N GLU A 79 -6.30 -15.01 0.75
CA GLU A 79 -6.27 -15.31 2.18
C GLU A 79 -4.86 -15.56 2.71
N ASP A 80 -3.92 -15.94 1.83
CA ASP A 80 -2.52 -16.20 2.19
C ASP A 80 -1.78 -14.92 2.60
N VAL A 81 -2.33 -13.74 2.28
CA VAL A 81 -1.78 -12.44 2.71
C VAL A 81 -2.00 -12.22 4.21
N LEU A 82 -3.13 -12.71 4.75
CA LEU A 82 -3.58 -12.39 6.10
C LEU A 82 -2.57 -12.73 7.21
N PRO A 83 -1.86 -13.88 7.19
CA PRO A 83 -0.83 -14.19 8.19
C PRO A 83 0.29 -13.13 8.29
N TYR A 84 0.59 -12.42 7.20
CA TYR A 84 1.70 -11.45 7.16
C TYR A 84 1.31 -10.05 7.66
N VAL A 85 0.03 -9.68 7.48
CA VAL A 85 -0.46 -8.32 7.71
C VAL A 85 -1.41 -8.21 8.91
N ARG A 86 -1.96 -9.33 9.41
CA ARG A 86 -2.90 -9.32 10.53
C ARG A 86 -2.28 -8.66 11.77
N GLY A 87 -3.03 -7.75 12.39
CA GLY A 87 -2.56 -7.02 13.58
C GLY A 87 -1.73 -5.77 13.26
N LYS A 88 -1.60 -5.39 11.98
CA LYS A 88 -0.74 -4.28 11.55
C LYS A 88 -1.49 -3.24 10.74
N LEU A 89 -0.90 -2.06 10.60
CA LEU A 89 -1.21 -1.15 9.50
C LEU A 89 -0.33 -1.49 8.30
N LEU A 90 -0.92 -1.56 7.12
CA LEU A 90 -0.22 -1.77 5.87
C LEU A 90 -0.38 -0.55 4.97
N ALA A 91 0.71 0.14 4.67
CA ALA A 91 0.77 1.18 3.64
C ALA A 91 1.18 0.55 2.30
N VAL A 92 0.39 0.79 1.26
CA VAL A 92 0.60 0.26 -0.09
C VAL A 92 0.76 1.42 -1.06
N SER A 93 1.83 1.40 -1.86
CA SER A 93 2.02 2.40 -2.91
C SER A 93 0.82 2.44 -3.85
N THR A 94 0.38 3.64 -4.20
CA THR A 94 -0.67 3.87 -5.21
C THR A 94 -0.28 3.30 -6.57
N THR A 95 1.01 3.36 -6.94
CA THR A 95 1.54 2.77 -8.17
C THR A 95 1.49 1.25 -8.15
N LEU A 96 1.67 0.59 -7.00
CA LEU A 96 1.45 -0.86 -6.89
C LEU A 96 -0.02 -1.25 -7.13
N ARG A 97 -0.95 -0.36 -6.76
CA ARG A 97 -2.40 -0.62 -6.89
C ARG A 97 -2.94 -0.30 -8.29
N TYR A 98 -2.41 0.73 -8.94
CA TYR A 98 -2.95 1.26 -10.21
C TYR A 98 -1.97 1.18 -11.38
N GLY A 99 -0.71 0.82 -11.13
CA GLY A 99 0.31 0.62 -12.15
C GLY A 99 0.08 -0.70 -12.89
N SER A 100 0.19 -0.64 -14.21
CA SER A 100 0.00 -1.77 -15.12
C SER A 100 1.30 -2.58 -15.33
N MET A 101 2.10 -2.75 -14.28
CA MET A 101 3.36 -3.51 -14.35
C MET A 101 3.12 -4.95 -13.92
N SER A 102 3.60 -5.90 -14.74
CA SER A 102 3.44 -7.34 -14.60
C SER A 102 3.57 -7.82 -13.17
N MET A 103 2.54 -8.50 -12.73
CA MET A 103 2.31 -8.89 -11.35
C MET A 103 2.81 -10.31 -11.15
N THR A 104 3.64 -10.53 -10.13
CA THR A 104 3.78 -11.89 -9.62
C THR A 104 2.41 -12.40 -9.17
N GLU A 105 2.17 -13.70 -9.19
CA GLU A 105 0.92 -14.28 -8.66
C GLU A 105 0.64 -13.74 -7.25
N ALA A 106 1.69 -13.66 -6.41
CA ALA A 106 1.60 -13.07 -5.08
C ALA A 106 1.09 -11.62 -5.06
N GLN A 107 1.53 -10.78 -6.00
CA GLN A 107 1.07 -9.40 -6.13
C GLN A 107 -0.41 -9.35 -6.54
N GLU A 108 -0.84 -10.21 -7.48
CA GLU A 108 -2.24 -10.27 -7.94
C GLU A 108 -3.16 -10.64 -6.78
N GLN A 109 -2.81 -11.68 -6.03
CA GLN A 109 -3.59 -12.16 -4.91
C GLN A 109 -3.62 -11.16 -3.74
N ALA A 110 -2.51 -10.46 -3.50
CA ALA A 110 -2.46 -9.36 -2.54
C ALA A 110 -3.38 -8.19 -2.94
N LEU A 111 -3.36 -7.76 -4.21
CA LEU A 111 -4.28 -6.72 -4.68
C LEU A 111 -5.73 -7.18 -4.65
N ALA A 112 -6.01 -8.46 -4.96
CA ALA A 112 -7.35 -9.02 -4.86
C ALA A 112 -7.89 -8.89 -3.43
N LEU A 113 -7.11 -9.22 -2.40
CA LEU A 113 -7.52 -8.99 -1.01
C LEU A 113 -7.78 -7.50 -0.73
N LEU A 114 -6.86 -6.62 -1.12
CA LEU A 114 -6.96 -5.18 -0.84
C LEU A 114 -8.13 -4.53 -1.58
N SER A 115 -8.56 -5.07 -2.72
CA SER A 115 -9.74 -4.59 -3.46
C SER A 115 -11.04 -4.75 -2.68
N THR A 116 -11.11 -5.75 -1.79
CA THR A 116 -12.26 -5.99 -0.92
C THR A 116 -12.29 -5.08 0.31
N ARG A 117 -11.25 -4.27 0.52
CA ARG A 117 -11.07 -3.43 1.71
C ARG A 117 -11.01 -1.95 1.33
N ARG A 118 -11.51 -1.11 2.24
CA ARG A 118 -11.35 0.34 2.15
C ARG A 118 -10.12 0.76 2.95
N PRO A 119 -9.25 1.63 2.40
CA PRO A 119 -8.17 2.22 3.18
C PRO A 119 -8.75 3.10 4.30
N VAL A 120 -8.09 3.12 5.45
CA VAL A 120 -8.47 3.95 6.62
C VAL A 120 -7.83 5.33 6.58
N ALA A 121 -6.73 5.47 5.84
CA ALA A 121 -6.01 6.72 5.65
C ALA A 121 -5.22 6.69 4.33
N ARG A 122 -4.66 7.84 3.94
CA ARG A 122 -3.75 7.94 2.80
C ARG A 122 -2.74 9.06 3.02
N THR A 123 -1.58 8.92 2.40
CA THR A 123 -0.65 10.02 2.12
C THR A 123 -0.77 10.40 0.64
N MET A 124 0.13 11.25 0.13
CA MET A 124 0.15 11.58 -1.31
C MET A 124 0.33 10.32 -2.18
N THR A 125 1.21 9.40 -1.77
CA THR A 125 1.61 8.23 -2.59
C THR A 125 1.22 6.88 -2.00
N PHE A 126 0.75 6.81 -0.74
CA PHE A 126 0.40 5.56 -0.06
C PHE A 126 -1.06 5.52 0.38
N LEU A 127 -1.67 4.34 0.23
CA LEU A 127 -2.95 3.98 0.84
C LEU A 127 -2.70 3.11 2.08
N ILE A 128 -3.31 3.46 3.21
CA ILE A 128 -3.09 2.78 4.49
C ILE A 128 -4.31 1.92 4.83
N TYR A 129 -4.09 0.64 5.07
CA TYR A 129 -5.11 -0.34 5.42
C TYR A 129 -4.91 -0.81 6.86
N ASP A 130 -6.01 -0.94 7.58
CA ASP A 130 -6.02 -1.45 8.94
C ASP A 130 -6.38 -2.95 8.97
N PHE A 131 -5.44 -3.76 9.43
CA PHE A 131 -5.62 -5.20 9.66
C PHE A 131 -5.62 -5.55 11.16
N LYS A 132 -5.69 -4.56 12.06
CA LYS A 132 -5.82 -4.78 13.51
C LYS A 132 -7.21 -5.28 13.89
N LEU A 133 -8.23 -4.83 13.19
CA LEU A 133 -9.62 -5.23 13.44
C LEU A 133 -9.89 -6.71 13.16
N ASP A 134 -9.11 -7.34 12.27
CA ASP A 134 -9.17 -8.78 12.00
C ASP A 134 -8.85 -9.63 13.25
N VAL A 135 -8.12 -9.06 14.22
CA VAL A 135 -7.83 -9.71 15.50
C VAL A 135 -9.01 -9.58 16.47
N GLN A 136 -9.75 -8.46 16.43
CA GLN A 136 -10.86 -8.20 17.35
C GLN A 136 -12.10 -9.02 17.00
N SER A 137 -12.39 -9.21 15.71
CA SER A 137 -13.53 -10.05 15.26
C SER A 137 -13.44 -11.49 15.77
N LYS A 138 -12.23 -12.08 15.83
CA LYS A 138 -12.03 -13.45 16.36
C LYS A 138 -12.19 -13.55 17.89
N ARG A 139 -11.85 -12.50 18.64
CA ARG A 139 -12.00 -12.49 20.12
C ARG A 139 -13.46 -12.38 20.55
N CYS A 140 -14.31 -11.69 19.78
CA CYS A 140 -15.73 -11.57 20.11
C CYS A 140 -16.48 -12.91 19.91
N CYS A 141 -16.17 -13.66 18.83
CA CYS A 141 -16.78 -14.98 18.60
C CYS A 141 -16.38 -16.06 19.63
N SER A 142 -15.25 -15.92 20.32
CA SER A 142 -14.80 -16.91 21.32
C SER A 142 -15.38 -16.69 22.72
N LEU A 143 -16.14 -15.60 22.93
CA LEU A 143 -16.76 -15.24 24.22
C LEU A 143 -18.23 -15.66 24.37
N THR A 144 -18.81 -16.37 23.39
CA THR A 144 -20.25 -16.80 23.43
C THR A 144 -20.44 -18.32 23.54
N ALA A 145 -19.40 -19.07 23.93
CA ALA A 145 -19.45 -20.53 24.08
C ALA A 145 -19.21 -20.97 25.54
N GLY A 146 -19.95 -20.36 26.47
CA GLY A 146 -20.01 -20.74 27.89
C GLY A 146 -21.41 -21.19 28.27
#